data_AF-A0A8J4DUG2-F1
#
_entry.id   AF-A0A8J4DUG2-F1
#
_cell.length_a   1.000
_cell.length_b   1.000
_cell.length_c   1.000
_cell.angle_alpha   90.00
_cell.angle_beta   90.00
_cell.angle_gamma   90.00
#
_symmetry.space_group_name_H-M   'P 1'
#
loop_
_entity.id
_entity.type
_entity.pdbx_description
1 polymer ?
#
loop_
_entity_poly.entity_id
_entity_poly.type
_entity_poly.pdbx_seq_one_letter_code
_entity_poly.pdbx_strand_id
1 'polypeptide(L)'
;MPHASTRNVARDLDLVRAALGERRISYLGWSYGGYLGAVYARLFPHRVARMVLDSAPDPQTYGPDGERDHYAAQAAEQENWVAWEARRRGTTPAAVRATVDAIREVADRHGTLTIGRHTVDPNLVRRLALGTDTEELYGRWSDLLALFAAAARGEPVTPGPQWEPFFESLSSREVDAGASAFAASLCADRAAYSRGPEAYFRDIRAHRVSEPMYGPVNRNVTPCTFWPTAPAEPPTRVGGALPALLVGATGDPSTPYAGQQVLHGALRGSRMVSLHGAFRHGVYSWDANPCVDGVVVAYLLGGRLPASDVTCTRSSPTGPTGPGGS
;
A
#
# COMPACT_ATOMS: atom_id res chain seq x y z
N MET A 1 2.50 4.87 -23.73
CA MET A 1 2.23 3.42 -23.93
C MET A 1 0.73 3.16 -23.79
N PRO A 2 -0.07 3.27 -24.86
CA PRO A 2 -1.54 3.22 -24.77
C PRO A 2 -2.09 1.84 -24.40
N HIS A 3 -1.28 0.78 -24.54
CA HIS A 3 -1.74 -0.59 -24.31
C HIS A 3 -1.40 -1.15 -22.93
N ALA A 4 -0.75 -0.39 -22.05
CA ALA A 4 -0.36 -0.85 -20.71
C ALA A 4 -1.46 -0.73 -19.64
N SER A 5 -2.74 -0.53 -20.03
CA SER A 5 -3.85 -0.36 -19.09
C SER A 5 -4.22 -1.65 -18.35
N THR A 6 -4.81 -1.53 -17.16
CA THR A 6 -5.37 -2.66 -16.39
C THR A 6 -6.44 -3.41 -17.18
N ARG A 7 -7.17 -2.73 -18.07
CA ARG A 7 -8.15 -3.38 -18.96
C ARG A 7 -7.48 -4.36 -19.92
N ASN A 8 -6.30 -4.02 -20.44
CA ASN A 8 -5.53 -4.94 -21.27
C ASN A 8 -4.91 -6.05 -20.44
N VAL A 9 -4.36 -5.74 -19.26
CA VAL A 9 -3.88 -6.78 -18.33
C VAL A 9 -5.00 -7.77 -17.96
N ALA A 10 -6.25 -7.31 -17.81
CA ALA A 10 -7.39 -8.17 -17.58
C ALA A 10 -7.75 -9.05 -18.81
N ARG A 11 -7.56 -8.55 -20.03
CA ARG A 11 -7.69 -9.36 -21.26
C ARG A 11 -6.57 -10.40 -21.35
N ASP A 12 -5.35 -10.04 -20.97
CA ASP A 12 -4.23 -10.97 -20.92
C ASP A 12 -4.46 -12.06 -19.87
N LEU A 13 -5.00 -11.71 -18.70
CA LEU A 13 -5.40 -12.67 -17.67
C LEU A 13 -6.46 -13.66 -18.19
N ASP A 14 -7.36 -13.21 -19.07
CA ASP A 14 -8.35 -14.09 -19.69
C ASP A 14 -7.75 -15.03 -20.74
N LEU A 15 -6.70 -14.59 -21.45
CA LEU A 15 -5.91 -15.46 -22.33
C LEU A 15 -5.14 -16.49 -21.52
N VAL A 16 -4.53 -16.12 -20.39
CA VAL A 16 -3.88 -17.06 -19.47
C VAL A 16 -4.87 -18.11 -18.97
N ARG A 17 -6.06 -17.69 -18.51
CA ARG A 17 -7.14 -18.63 -18.14
C ARG A 17 -7.44 -19.61 -19.28
N ALA A 18 -7.58 -19.12 -20.51
CA ALA A 18 -7.85 -19.98 -21.67
C ALA A 18 -6.71 -20.96 -21.96
N ALA A 19 -5.46 -20.50 -21.90
CA ALA A 19 -4.27 -21.30 -22.15
C ALA A 19 -4.08 -22.41 -21.09
N LEU A 20 -4.50 -22.16 -19.84
CA LEU A 20 -4.56 -23.16 -18.78
C LEU A 20 -5.72 -24.16 -18.93
N GLY A 21 -6.57 -24.01 -19.96
CA GLY A 21 -7.73 -24.88 -20.19
C GLY A 21 -8.91 -24.60 -19.24
N GLU A 22 -8.85 -23.54 -18.43
CA GLU A 22 -9.82 -23.28 -17.38
C GLU A 22 -11.06 -22.59 -17.93
N ARG A 23 -12.26 -23.10 -17.64
CA ARG A 23 -13.51 -22.40 -18.05
C ARG A 23 -13.75 -21.12 -17.25
N ARG A 24 -13.33 -21.09 -15.98
CA ARG A 24 -13.48 -19.98 -15.05
C ARG A 24 -12.24 -19.90 -14.15
N ILE A 25 -11.82 -18.70 -13.77
CA ILE A 25 -10.65 -18.49 -12.89
C ILE A 25 -11.04 -18.47 -11.41
N SER A 26 -10.20 -19.07 -10.56
CA SER A 26 -10.13 -18.73 -9.14
C SER A 26 -8.98 -17.73 -8.96
N TYR A 27 -9.30 -16.53 -8.49
CA TYR A 27 -8.37 -15.39 -8.46
C TYR A 27 -8.13 -14.91 -7.02
N LEU A 28 -6.87 -14.64 -6.70
CA LEU A 28 -6.45 -13.94 -5.48
C LEU A 28 -5.58 -12.77 -5.93
N GLY A 29 -5.99 -11.56 -5.57
CA GLY A 29 -5.27 -10.35 -5.91
C GLY A 29 -5.16 -9.44 -4.70
N TRP A 30 -3.93 -8.95 -4.49
CA TRP A 30 -3.63 -7.99 -3.45
C TRP A 30 -3.38 -6.61 -4.04
N SER A 31 -3.79 -5.55 -3.35
CA SER A 31 -3.46 -4.17 -3.75
C SER A 31 -3.96 -3.87 -5.17
N TYR A 32 -3.08 -3.45 -6.07
CA TYR A 32 -3.34 -3.36 -7.52
C TYR A 32 -4.03 -4.62 -8.09
N GLY A 33 -3.61 -5.81 -7.67
CA GLY A 33 -4.27 -7.07 -8.03
C GLY A 33 -5.74 -7.11 -7.64
N GLY A 34 -6.11 -6.51 -6.51
CA GLY A 34 -7.50 -6.33 -6.12
C GLY A 34 -8.31 -5.51 -7.14
N TYR A 35 -7.74 -4.40 -7.61
CA TYR A 35 -8.35 -3.59 -8.68
C TYR A 35 -8.39 -4.34 -10.02
N LEU A 36 -7.30 -5.00 -10.41
CA LEU A 36 -7.23 -5.84 -11.60
C LEU A 36 -8.30 -6.94 -11.58
N GLY A 37 -8.48 -7.62 -10.45
CA GLY A 37 -9.53 -8.63 -10.26
C GLY A 37 -10.93 -8.05 -10.46
N ALA A 38 -11.19 -6.86 -9.91
CA ALA A 38 -12.46 -6.17 -10.09
C ALA A 38 -12.70 -5.74 -11.55
N VAL A 39 -11.66 -5.27 -12.26
CA VAL A 39 -11.72 -4.97 -13.71
C VAL A 39 -11.95 -6.24 -14.52
N TYR A 40 -11.26 -7.34 -14.20
CA TYR A 40 -11.45 -8.64 -14.84
C TYR A 40 -12.90 -9.12 -14.69
N ALA A 41 -13.44 -9.09 -13.48
CA ALA A 41 -14.82 -9.48 -13.22
C ALA A 41 -15.83 -8.59 -13.94
N ARG A 42 -15.51 -7.30 -14.16
CA ARG A 42 -16.33 -6.39 -14.94
C ARG A 42 -16.36 -6.74 -16.42
N LEU A 43 -15.22 -7.15 -16.99
CA LEU A 43 -15.08 -7.50 -18.41
C LEU A 43 -15.58 -8.92 -18.71
N PHE A 44 -15.36 -9.86 -17.78
CA PHE A 44 -15.61 -11.29 -17.96
C PHE A 44 -16.38 -11.90 -16.78
N PRO A 45 -17.56 -11.38 -16.42
CA PRO A 45 -18.28 -11.81 -15.20
C PRO A 45 -18.59 -13.31 -15.18
N HIS A 46 -18.87 -13.90 -16.34
CA HIS A 46 -19.17 -15.34 -16.47
C HIS A 46 -17.93 -16.24 -16.38
N ARG A 47 -16.72 -15.66 -16.29
CA ARG A 47 -15.45 -16.38 -16.25
C ARG A 47 -14.81 -16.36 -14.86
N VAL A 48 -15.50 -15.88 -13.85
CA VAL A 48 -15.05 -15.92 -12.44
C VAL A 48 -15.71 -17.10 -11.73
N ALA A 49 -14.89 -17.97 -11.11
CA ALA A 49 -15.36 -19.03 -10.23
C ALA A 49 -15.30 -18.57 -8.76
N ARG A 50 -14.13 -18.10 -8.32
CA ARG A 50 -13.87 -17.58 -6.98
C ARG A 50 -12.97 -16.36 -7.09
N MET A 51 -13.15 -15.38 -6.24
CA MET A 51 -12.36 -14.15 -6.29
C MET A 51 -12.14 -13.59 -4.89
N VAL A 52 -10.88 -13.50 -4.49
CA VAL A 52 -10.45 -12.84 -3.25
C VAL A 52 -9.71 -11.56 -3.62
N LEU A 53 -10.19 -10.42 -3.12
CA LEU A 53 -9.61 -9.10 -3.34
C LEU A 53 -9.15 -8.55 -1.99
N ASP A 54 -7.86 -8.65 -1.72
CA ASP A 54 -7.27 -8.22 -0.45
C ASP A 54 -6.63 -6.84 -0.61
N SER A 55 -7.03 -5.91 0.26
CA SER A 55 -6.48 -4.55 0.29
C SER A 55 -6.65 -3.85 -1.05
N ALA A 56 -7.79 -4.06 -1.70
CA ALA A 56 -8.10 -3.52 -3.01
C ALA A 56 -8.43 -2.01 -2.92
N PRO A 57 -7.85 -1.15 -3.77
CA PRO A 57 -8.07 0.29 -3.71
C PRO A 57 -9.50 0.67 -4.09
N ASP A 58 -9.89 1.91 -3.75
CA ASP A 58 -11.13 2.50 -4.24
C ASP A 58 -11.15 2.53 -5.77
N PRO A 59 -12.08 1.83 -6.44
CA PRO A 59 -12.15 1.84 -7.90
C PRO A 59 -12.55 3.20 -8.48
N GLN A 60 -13.15 4.08 -7.69
CA GLN A 60 -13.59 5.41 -8.12
C GLN A 60 -12.45 6.42 -8.20
N THR A 61 -11.41 6.25 -7.40
CA THR A 61 -10.25 7.17 -7.36
C THR A 61 -8.96 6.53 -7.87
N TYR A 62 -8.92 5.21 -8.07
CA TYR A 62 -7.74 4.51 -8.60
C TYR A 62 -7.19 5.18 -9.87
N GLY A 63 -5.89 5.45 -9.85
CA GLY A 63 -5.17 6.13 -10.91
C GLY A 63 -3.96 6.91 -10.37
N PRO A 64 -3.37 7.80 -11.18
CA PRO A 64 -2.15 8.54 -10.84
C PRO A 64 -2.25 9.39 -9.56
N ASP A 65 -3.45 9.75 -9.17
CA ASP A 65 -3.73 10.66 -8.05
C ASP A 65 -4.50 9.95 -6.92
N GLY A 66 -4.56 8.62 -6.94
CA GLY A 66 -5.36 7.83 -6.01
C GLY A 66 -4.95 8.00 -4.54
N GLU A 67 -3.70 8.39 -4.27
CA GLU A 67 -3.19 8.54 -2.90
C GLU A 67 -3.51 9.89 -2.24
N ARG A 68 -4.07 10.86 -2.97
CA ARG A 68 -4.26 12.24 -2.46
C ARG A 68 -5.00 12.30 -1.12
N ASP A 69 -5.94 11.41 -0.89
CA ASP A 69 -6.79 11.38 0.31
C ASP A 69 -6.35 10.31 1.33
N HIS A 70 -5.15 9.73 1.19
CA HIS A 70 -4.65 8.67 2.08
C HIS A 70 -4.06 9.20 3.39
N TYR A 71 -3.88 10.52 3.54
CA TYR A 71 -3.15 11.12 4.65
C TYR A 71 -3.63 10.62 6.02
N ALA A 72 -4.94 10.57 6.26
CA ALA A 72 -5.47 10.17 7.56
C ALA A 72 -5.08 8.74 7.95
N ALA A 73 -5.09 7.80 7.00
CA ALA A 73 -4.71 6.41 7.24
C ALA A 73 -3.20 6.26 7.48
N GLN A 74 -2.39 6.94 6.67
CA GLN A 74 -0.92 6.92 6.80
C GLN A 74 -0.47 7.59 8.10
N ALA A 75 -1.07 8.72 8.49
CA ALA A 75 -0.79 9.38 9.76
C ALA A 75 -1.18 8.50 10.96
N ALA A 76 -2.29 7.75 10.86
CA ALA A 76 -2.70 6.83 11.91
C ALA A 76 -1.74 5.63 12.06
N GLU A 77 -1.26 5.06 10.96
CA GLU A 77 -0.20 4.03 10.99
C GLU A 77 1.10 4.58 11.59
N GLN A 78 1.51 5.79 11.19
CA GLN A 78 2.70 6.42 11.75
C GLN A 78 2.57 6.59 13.27
N GLU A 79 1.42 7.04 13.76
CA GLU A 79 1.16 7.15 15.20
C GLU A 79 1.17 5.78 15.91
N ASN A 80 0.71 4.72 15.25
CA ASN A 80 0.82 3.36 15.78
C ASN A 80 2.29 2.93 15.98
N TRP A 81 3.14 3.19 14.98
CA TRP A 81 4.58 2.92 15.08
C TRP A 81 5.27 3.82 16.12
N VAL A 82 4.96 5.12 16.16
CA VAL A 82 5.49 6.07 17.15
C VAL A 82 5.19 5.60 18.58
N ALA A 83 3.97 5.13 18.82
CA ALA A 83 3.57 4.60 20.13
C ALA A 83 4.34 3.33 20.50
N TRP A 84 4.60 2.45 19.53
CA TRP A 84 5.42 1.25 19.74
C TRP A 84 6.88 1.61 20.04
N GLU A 85 7.47 2.53 19.29
CA GLU A 85 8.86 2.93 19.44
C GLU A 85 9.11 3.64 20.78
N ALA A 86 8.15 4.46 21.22
CA ALA A 86 8.19 5.10 22.52
C ALA A 86 8.26 4.05 23.66
N ARG A 87 7.45 3.00 23.59
CA ARG A 87 7.49 1.88 24.55
C ARG A 87 8.83 1.14 24.50
N ARG A 88 9.30 0.80 23.30
CA ARG A 88 10.59 0.09 23.10
C ARG A 88 11.77 0.85 23.71
N ARG A 89 11.83 2.16 23.52
CA ARG A 89 12.93 3.00 24.02
C ARG A 89 12.75 3.51 25.45
N GLY A 90 11.61 3.25 26.10
CA GLY A 90 11.30 3.84 27.40
C GLY A 90 11.21 5.37 27.36
N THR A 91 10.66 5.92 26.28
CA THR A 91 10.50 7.37 26.06
C THR A 91 9.04 7.74 25.75
N THR A 92 8.79 8.98 25.35
CA THR A 92 7.45 9.46 24.99
C THR A 92 7.21 9.47 23.48
N PRO A 93 5.97 9.29 23.01
CA PRO A 93 5.59 9.49 21.61
C PRO A 93 6.04 10.86 21.05
N ALA A 94 6.01 11.91 21.88
CA ALA A 94 6.43 13.25 21.49
C ALA A 94 7.93 13.32 21.16
N ALA A 95 8.79 12.62 21.92
CA ALA A 95 10.22 12.57 21.66
C ALA A 95 10.55 11.80 20.36
N VAL A 96 9.81 10.72 20.08
CA VAL A 96 9.94 9.96 18.83
C VAL A 96 9.52 10.83 17.65
N ARG A 97 8.36 11.50 17.71
CA ARG A 97 7.93 12.46 16.68
C ARG A 97 8.97 13.54 16.41
N ALA A 98 9.49 14.18 17.46
CA ALA A 98 10.51 15.21 17.32
C ALA A 98 11.77 14.70 16.59
N THR A 99 12.15 13.44 16.82
CA THR A 99 13.27 12.81 16.09
C THR A 99 12.95 12.63 14.60
N VAL A 100 11.76 12.12 14.28
CA VAL A 100 11.31 11.94 12.89
C VAL A 100 11.23 13.28 12.16
N ASP A 101 10.66 14.29 12.81
CA ASP A 101 10.56 15.64 12.26
C ASP A 101 11.94 16.26 12.02
N ALA A 102 12.87 16.12 12.97
CA ALA A 102 14.24 16.63 12.79
C ALA A 102 14.95 15.97 11.59
N ILE A 103 14.83 14.65 11.42
CA ILE A 103 15.38 13.94 10.26
C ILE A 103 14.78 14.48 8.97
N ARG A 104 13.45 14.60 8.91
CA ARG A 104 12.73 15.11 7.75
C ARG A 104 13.14 16.54 7.41
N GLU A 105 13.25 17.43 8.39
CA GLU A 105 13.65 18.83 8.18
C GLU A 105 15.08 18.97 7.67
N VAL A 106 15.99 18.10 8.11
CA VAL A 106 17.35 18.06 7.56
C VAL A 106 17.31 17.54 6.13
N ALA A 107 16.62 16.43 5.86
CA ALA A 107 16.49 15.89 4.51
C ALA A 107 15.87 16.92 3.54
N ASP A 108 14.80 17.60 3.95
CA ASP A 108 14.12 18.64 3.15
C ASP A 108 15.04 19.84 2.84
N ARG A 109 15.91 20.25 3.80
CA ARG A 109 16.83 21.37 3.61
C ARG A 109 18.01 21.04 2.71
N HIS A 110 18.57 19.84 2.83
CA HIS A 110 19.76 19.42 2.08
C HIS A 110 19.43 18.72 0.75
N GLY A 111 18.17 18.35 0.54
CA GLY A 111 17.71 17.62 -0.64
C GLY A 111 17.94 16.11 -0.55
N THR A 112 18.93 15.64 0.21
CA THR A 112 19.17 14.22 0.51
C THR A 112 19.89 14.06 1.86
N LEU A 113 19.83 12.85 2.43
CA LEU A 113 20.72 12.37 3.50
C LEU A 113 21.76 11.41 2.91
N THR A 114 23.03 11.58 3.28
CA THR A 114 24.12 10.68 2.86
C THR A 114 24.27 9.54 3.85
N ILE A 115 24.17 8.30 3.36
CA ILE A 115 24.38 7.07 4.14
C ILE A 115 25.46 6.22 3.46
N GLY A 116 26.71 6.39 3.88
CA GLY A 116 27.87 5.81 3.23
C GLY A 116 27.99 6.31 1.78
N ARG A 117 27.92 5.38 0.82
CA ARG A 117 27.90 5.69 -0.62
C ARG A 117 26.50 5.99 -1.17
N HIS A 118 25.46 5.82 -0.36
CA HIS A 118 24.07 5.93 -0.77
C HIS A 118 23.51 7.30 -0.41
N THR A 119 22.44 7.69 -1.11
CA THR A 119 21.67 8.90 -0.79
C THR A 119 20.21 8.53 -0.58
N VAL A 120 19.59 9.19 0.39
CA VAL A 120 18.18 9.00 0.75
C VAL A 120 17.47 10.32 0.51
N ASP A 121 16.47 10.32 -0.37
CA ASP A 121 15.65 11.50 -0.59
C ASP A 121 14.62 11.70 0.55
N PRO A 122 14.02 12.89 0.68
CA PRO A 122 13.08 13.18 1.75
C PRO A 122 11.73 12.46 1.60
N ASN A 123 11.39 11.95 0.42
CA ASN A 123 10.16 11.18 0.21
C ASN A 123 10.33 9.74 0.73
N LEU A 124 11.53 9.16 0.60
CA LEU A 124 11.85 7.87 1.20
C LEU A 124 11.78 7.93 2.74
N VAL A 125 12.24 9.03 3.34
CA VAL A 125 12.09 9.25 4.80
C VAL A 125 10.60 9.26 5.19
N ARG A 126 9.75 9.91 4.39
CA ARG A 126 8.30 10.00 4.66
C ARG A 126 7.57 8.68 4.50
N ARG A 127 7.92 7.88 3.48
CA ARG A 127 7.29 6.58 3.20
C ARG A 127 7.88 5.42 4.01
N LEU A 128 8.84 5.70 4.89
CA LEU A 128 9.45 4.65 5.70
C LEU A 128 8.40 4.01 6.60
N ALA A 129 8.49 2.70 6.77
CA ALA A 129 7.59 1.91 7.60
C ALA A 129 6.11 1.89 7.18
N LEU A 130 5.78 2.37 5.98
CA LEU A 130 4.40 2.32 5.49
C LEU A 130 3.99 0.91 5.08
N GLY A 131 2.78 0.51 5.46
CA GLY A 131 2.16 -0.75 5.07
C GLY A 131 2.49 -1.94 5.96
N THR A 132 3.03 -1.72 7.17
CA THR A 132 3.40 -2.81 8.08
C THR A 132 3.22 -2.44 9.54
N ASP A 133 2.90 -3.44 10.35
CA ASP A 133 2.72 -3.30 11.79
C ASP A 133 3.29 -4.47 12.60
N THR A 134 4.16 -5.29 12.03
CA THR A 134 4.82 -6.39 12.76
C THR A 134 5.94 -5.85 13.65
N GLU A 135 6.13 -6.42 14.84
CA GLU A 135 7.18 -5.97 15.76
C GLU A 135 8.59 -6.16 15.19
N GLU A 136 8.78 -7.20 14.36
CA GLU A 136 10.03 -7.43 13.65
C GLU A 136 10.36 -6.27 12.71
N LEU A 137 9.43 -5.88 11.83
CA LEU A 137 9.65 -4.79 10.89
C LEU A 137 9.75 -3.45 11.61
N TYR A 138 8.97 -3.23 12.67
CA TYR A 138 9.12 -2.07 13.54
C TYR A 138 10.51 -1.98 14.18
N GLY A 139 11.08 -3.11 14.62
CA GLY A 139 12.46 -3.19 15.11
C GLY A 139 13.48 -2.80 14.05
N ARG A 140 13.33 -3.32 12.83
CA ARG A 140 14.18 -2.92 11.71
C ARG A 140 14.06 -1.41 11.44
N TRP A 141 12.86 -0.85 11.46
CA TRP A 141 12.68 0.59 11.27
C TRP A 141 13.26 1.46 12.37
N SER A 142 13.21 1.01 13.63
CA SER A 142 13.92 1.67 14.72
C SER A 142 15.42 1.80 14.43
N ASP A 143 16.05 0.73 13.93
CA ASP A 143 17.48 0.73 13.63
C ASP A 143 17.82 1.67 12.47
N LEU A 144 16.99 1.69 11.43
CA LEU A 144 17.16 2.60 10.30
C LEU A 144 16.89 4.06 10.68
N LEU A 145 15.92 4.32 11.56
CA LEU A 145 15.67 5.65 12.12
C LEU A 145 16.90 6.17 12.86
N ALA A 146 17.58 5.31 13.64
CA ALA A 146 18.81 5.69 14.34
C ALA A 146 19.94 6.06 13.34
N LEU A 147 20.05 5.30 12.24
CA LEU A 147 20.99 5.60 11.16
C LEU A 147 20.70 6.96 10.51
N PHE A 148 19.43 7.23 10.19
CA PHE A 148 18.99 8.51 9.64
C PHE A 148 19.17 9.67 10.62
N ALA A 149 18.94 9.44 11.92
CA ALA A 149 19.16 10.44 12.96
C ALA A 149 20.64 10.84 13.06
N ALA A 150 21.56 9.87 12.98
CA ALA A 150 23.00 10.12 12.98
C ALA A 150 23.43 10.89 11.71
N ALA A 151 22.97 10.45 10.53
CA ALA A 151 23.21 11.17 9.28
C ALA A 151 22.68 12.62 9.33
N ALA A 152 21.48 12.83 9.90
CA ALA A 152 20.88 14.14 10.04
C ALA A 152 21.65 15.08 10.99
N ARG A 153 22.47 14.53 11.91
CA ARG A 153 23.41 15.30 12.74
C ARG A 153 24.74 15.57 12.05
N GLY A 154 24.92 15.15 10.81
CA GLY A 154 26.17 15.28 10.06
C GLY A 154 27.23 14.26 10.44
N GLU A 155 26.87 13.21 11.17
CA GLU A 155 27.80 12.13 11.51
C GLU A 155 28.08 11.28 10.26
N PRO A 156 29.34 10.90 9.98
CA PRO A 156 29.64 9.89 8.97
C PRO A 156 29.02 8.55 9.37
N VAL A 157 28.05 8.09 8.61
CA VAL A 157 27.39 6.79 8.82
C VAL A 157 27.58 5.89 7.61
N THR A 158 27.65 4.58 7.83
CA THR A 158 27.61 3.56 6.78
C THR A 158 26.50 2.57 7.08
N PRO A 159 25.78 2.04 6.07
CA PRO A 159 24.82 0.98 6.32
C PRO A 159 25.53 -0.24 6.93
N GLY A 160 24.87 -0.88 7.91
CA GLY A 160 25.29 -2.21 8.33
C GLY A 160 24.99 -3.25 7.24
N PRO A 161 25.61 -4.45 7.29
CA PRO A 161 25.38 -5.52 6.31
C PRO A 161 23.90 -5.89 6.11
N GLN A 162 23.07 -5.72 7.15
CA GLN A 162 21.63 -5.97 7.10
C GLN A 162 20.83 -4.93 6.31
N TRP A 163 21.42 -3.76 6.03
CA TRP A 163 20.80 -2.64 5.31
C TRP A 163 21.44 -2.36 3.95
N GLU A 164 22.67 -2.81 3.72
CA GLU A 164 23.35 -2.62 2.44
C GLU A 164 22.49 -3.12 1.24
N PRO A 165 21.88 -4.32 1.27
CA PRO A 165 21.03 -4.78 0.17
C PRO A 165 19.79 -3.90 -0.05
N PHE A 166 19.21 -3.35 1.02
CA PHE A 166 18.09 -2.42 0.91
C PHE A 166 18.51 -1.17 0.15
N PHE A 167 19.63 -0.53 0.52
CA PHE A 167 20.10 0.68 -0.17
C PHE A 167 20.54 0.41 -1.61
N GLU A 168 21.21 -0.72 -1.87
CA GLU A 168 21.52 -1.15 -3.24
C GLU A 168 20.25 -1.30 -4.09
N SER A 169 19.19 -1.90 -3.51
CA SER A 169 17.93 -2.12 -4.21
C SER A 169 17.26 -0.83 -4.69
N LEU A 170 17.40 0.29 -3.96
CA LEU A 170 16.78 1.58 -4.30
C LEU A 170 17.24 2.13 -5.66
N SER A 171 18.43 1.72 -6.12
CA SER A 171 19.00 2.09 -7.42
C SER A 171 19.10 0.92 -8.40
N SER A 172 18.47 -0.22 -8.07
CA SER A 172 18.53 -1.41 -8.92
C SER A 172 17.64 -1.27 -10.16
N ARG A 173 18.07 -1.92 -11.25
CA ARG A 173 17.29 -1.95 -12.51
C ARG A 173 15.93 -2.62 -12.34
N GLU A 174 15.80 -3.54 -11.39
CA GLU A 174 14.56 -4.26 -11.17
C GLU A 174 13.51 -3.38 -10.49
N VAL A 175 13.90 -2.61 -9.47
CA VAL A 175 13.03 -1.60 -8.86
C VAL A 175 12.64 -0.53 -9.87
N ASP A 176 13.58 -0.07 -10.70
CA ASP A 176 13.31 0.90 -11.77
C ASP A 176 12.33 0.37 -12.82
N ALA A 177 12.52 -0.88 -13.28
CA ALA A 177 11.62 -1.52 -14.24
C ALA A 177 10.20 -1.70 -13.66
N GLY A 178 10.09 -2.10 -12.40
CA GLY A 178 8.81 -2.25 -11.69
C GLY A 178 8.09 -0.91 -11.56
N ALA A 179 8.78 0.13 -11.09
CA ALA A 179 8.22 1.48 -10.94
C ALA A 179 7.78 2.06 -12.30
N SER A 180 8.59 1.86 -13.35
CA SER A 180 8.28 2.30 -14.71
C SER A 180 7.03 1.61 -15.28
N ALA A 181 6.92 0.29 -15.09
CA ALA A 181 5.74 -0.47 -15.50
C ALA A 181 4.48 -0.04 -14.73
N PHE A 182 4.60 0.18 -13.42
CA PHE A 182 3.50 0.64 -12.58
C PHE A 182 3.00 2.03 -12.99
N ALA A 183 3.92 2.99 -13.18
CA ALA A 183 3.59 4.32 -13.68
C ALA A 183 2.88 4.25 -15.03
N ALA A 184 3.39 3.44 -15.96
CA ALA A 184 2.76 3.27 -17.27
C ALA A 184 1.33 2.73 -17.20
N SER A 185 1.06 1.80 -16.27
CA SER A 185 -0.29 1.28 -16.03
C SER A 185 -1.22 2.36 -15.48
N LEU A 186 -0.81 3.09 -14.43
CA LEU A 186 -1.60 4.18 -13.85
C LEU A 186 -1.94 5.25 -14.90
N CYS A 187 -0.96 5.69 -15.70
CA CYS A 187 -1.17 6.72 -16.72
C CYS A 187 -2.05 6.22 -17.89
N ALA A 188 -2.10 4.90 -18.12
CA ALA A 188 -2.96 4.29 -19.15
C ALA A 188 -4.39 4.04 -18.65
N ASP A 189 -4.60 3.95 -17.34
CA ASP A 189 -5.92 3.72 -16.73
C ASP A 189 -6.73 4.99 -16.50
N ARG A 190 -6.06 6.10 -16.17
CA ARG A 190 -6.73 7.36 -15.86
C ARG A 190 -5.84 8.55 -16.19
N ALA A 191 -6.47 9.65 -16.63
CA ALA A 191 -5.78 10.92 -16.79
C ALA A 191 -5.33 11.46 -15.44
N ALA A 192 -4.17 12.11 -15.42
CA ALA A 192 -3.68 12.81 -14.24
C ALA A 192 -4.62 13.97 -13.85
N TYR A 193 -4.61 14.33 -12.56
CA TYR A 193 -5.34 15.45 -11.97
C TYR A 193 -5.13 16.76 -12.71
N SER A 194 -3.91 17.01 -13.17
CA SER A 194 -3.57 18.20 -13.95
C SER A 194 -2.51 17.87 -15.00
N ARG A 195 -2.47 18.66 -16.07
CA ARG A 195 -1.38 18.70 -17.06
C ARG A 195 -0.31 19.75 -16.73
N GLY A 196 -0.60 20.67 -15.81
CA GLY A 196 0.30 21.73 -15.37
C GLY A 196 0.82 21.49 -13.94
N PRO A 197 2.14 21.56 -13.70
CA PRO A 197 2.73 21.35 -12.37
C PRO A 197 2.27 22.39 -11.33
N GLU A 198 1.83 23.57 -11.76
CA GLU A 198 1.37 24.65 -10.86
C GLU A 198 0.14 24.23 -10.05
N ALA A 199 -0.71 23.34 -10.58
CA ALA A 199 -1.86 22.83 -9.85
C ALA A 199 -1.43 21.95 -8.66
N TYR A 200 -0.41 21.12 -8.85
CA TYR A 200 0.19 20.29 -7.79
C TYR A 200 0.85 21.17 -6.72
N PHE A 201 1.61 22.19 -7.14
CA PHE A 201 2.20 23.15 -6.21
C PHE A 201 1.14 23.86 -5.36
N ARG A 202 0.06 24.35 -5.97
CA ARG A 202 -1.06 24.96 -5.22
C ARG A 202 -1.70 23.98 -4.25
N ASP A 203 -1.89 22.72 -4.65
CA ASP A 203 -2.50 21.71 -3.79
C ASP A 203 -1.62 21.36 -2.58
N ILE A 204 -0.32 21.16 -2.78
CA ILE A 204 0.65 20.97 -1.69
C ILE A 204 0.64 22.18 -0.74
N ARG A 205 0.61 23.40 -1.29
CA ARG A 205 0.59 24.62 -0.47
C ARG A 205 -0.69 24.77 0.35
N ALA A 206 -1.84 24.36 -0.19
CA ALA A 206 -3.12 24.37 0.50
C ALA A 206 -3.13 23.37 1.67
N HIS A 207 -2.46 22.22 1.52
CA HIS A 207 -2.48 21.12 2.50
C HIS A 207 -1.25 21.06 3.42
N ARG A 208 -0.24 21.92 3.24
CA ARG A 208 1.03 21.86 3.98
C ARG A 208 0.91 21.90 5.52
N VAL A 209 -0.18 22.49 6.04
CA VAL A 209 -0.42 22.59 7.50
C VAL A 209 -1.22 21.39 7.99
N SER A 210 -2.21 20.94 7.22
CA SER A 210 -3.07 19.81 7.59
C SER A 210 -2.42 18.46 7.33
N GLU A 211 -1.47 18.38 6.38
CA GLU A 211 -0.83 17.15 5.92
C GLU A 211 0.71 17.23 5.88
N PRO A 212 1.39 17.59 6.99
CA PRO A 212 2.83 17.90 6.98
C PRO A 212 3.74 16.72 6.59
N MET A 213 3.36 15.49 6.95
CA MET A 213 4.19 14.30 6.66
C MET A 213 3.99 13.80 5.22
N TYR A 214 2.76 13.43 4.85
CA TYR A 214 2.50 12.77 3.56
C TYR A 214 1.96 13.69 2.46
N GLY A 215 1.47 14.90 2.78
CA GLY A 215 0.93 15.84 1.79
C GLY A 215 1.89 16.15 0.64
N PRO A 216 3.18 16.48 0.91
CA PRO A 216 4.18 16.70 -0.15
C PRO A 216 4.41 15.49 -1.07
N VAL A 217 4.06 14.29 -0.63
CA VAL A 217 4.27 13.03 -1.37
C VAL A 217 2.98 12.63 -2.11
N ASN A 218 1.84 12.61 -1.42
CA ASN A 218 0.55 12.18 -1.97
C ASN A 218 -0.01 13.16 -3.00
N ARG A 219 0.28 14.46 -2.86
CA ARG A 219 -0.24 15.53 -3.72
C ARG A 219 0.78 16.00 -4.75
N ASN A 220 1.89 15.28 -4.88
CA ASN A 220 2.99 15.67 -5.76
C ASN A 220 2.70 15.43 -7.23
N VAL A 221 3.47 16.10 -8.09
CA VAL A 221 3.46 15.85 -9.52
C VAL A 221 3.85 14.40 -9.79
N THR A 222 3.10 13.74 -10.66
CA THR A 222 3.39 12.37 -11.09
C THR A 222 3.87 12.35 -12.54
N PRO A 223 4.59 11.31 -12.99
CA PRO A 223 4.96 11.15 -14.39
C PRO A 223 3.77 11.26 -15.35
N CYS A 224 2.56 10.90 -14.88
CA CYS A 224 1.34 10.94 -15.68
C CYS A 224 0.92 12.36 -16.09
N THR A 225 1.36 13.39 -15.35
CA THR A 225 1.18 14.82 -15.71
C THR A 225 1.71 15.11 -17.12
N PHE A 226 2.89 14.55 -17.40
CA PHE A 226 3.65 14.77 -18.64
C PHE A 226 3.51 13.60 -19.61
N TRP A 227 2.61 12.66 -19.36
CA TRP A 227 2.50 11.46 -20.19
C TRP A 227 2.14 11.85 -21.64
N PRO A 228 2.88 11.33 -22.64
CA PRO A 228 2.76 11.80 -24.02
C PRO A 228 1.43 11.41 -24.67
N THR A 229 0.69 10.47 -24.08
CA THR A 229 -0.58 9.95 -24.61
C THR A 229 -1.66 10.05 -23.55
N ALA A 230 -2.90 10.28 -23.96
CA ALA A 230 -4.07 10.10 -23.10
C ALA A 230 -4.38 8.59 -22.94
N PRO A 231 -5.13 8.19 -21.88
CA PRO A 231 -5.74 6.87 -21.79
C PRO A 231 -6.51 6.53 -23.08
N ALA A 232 -6.27 5.33 -23.62
CA ALA A 232 -6.93 4.87 -24.86
C ALA A 232 -8.40 4.50 -24.64
N GLU A 233 -8.76 4.11 -23.41
CA GLU A 233 -10.12 3.79 -22.98
C GLU A 233 -10.47 4.66 -21.76
N PRO A 234 -11.77 4.95 -21.52
CA PRO A 234 -12.19 5.62 -20.30
C PRO A 234 -11.91 4.74 -19.07
N PRO A 235 -11.79 5.33 -17.87
CA PRO A 235 -11.62 4.58 -16.63
C PRO A 235 -12.72 3.52 -16.45
N THR A 236 -12.32 2.33 -15.98
CA THR A 236 -13.27 1.22 -15.81
C THR A 236 -14.26 1.55 -14.70
N ARG A 237 -15.55 1.58 -15.03
CA ARG A 237 -16.62 1.60 -14.02
C ARG A 237 -16.78 0.20 -13.43
N VAL A 238 -16.12 -0.02 -12.30
CA VAL A 238 -16.24 -1.25 -11.51
C VAL A 238 -17.61 -1.30 -10.85
N GLY A 239 -18.22 -2.48 -10.86
CA GLY A 239 -19.49 -2.76 -10.21
C GLY A 239 -20.25 -3.89 -10.89
N GLY A 240 -21.32 -4.34 -10.24
CA GLY A 240 -22.15 -5.44 -10.75
C GLY A 240 -22.36 -6.53 -9.71
N ALA A 241 -23.06 -7.61 -10.10
CA ALA A 241 -23.21 -8.77 -9.24
C ALA A 241 -21.95 -9.64 -9.32
N LEU A 242 -21.25 -9.80 -8.20
CA LEU A 242 -20.04 -10.61 -8.10
C LEU A 242 -19.90 -11.17 -6.68
N PRO A 243 -20.03 -12.49 -6.48
CA PRO A 243 -19.81 -13.12 -5.19
C PRO A 243 -18.30 -13.27 -4.90
N ALA A 244 -17.64 -12.13 -4.70
CA ALA A 244 -16.23 -12.05 -4.29
C ALA A 244 -16.09 -11.94 -2.76
N LEU A 245 -14.95 -12.37 -2.25
CA LEU A 245 -14.53 -12.13 -0.87
C LEU A 245 -13.52 -10.97 -0.85
N LEU A 246 -13.85 -9.88 -0.17
CA LEU A 246 -12.93 -8.79 0.07
C LEU A 246 -12.26 -8.98 1.43
N VAL A 247 -10.98 -8.64 1.52
CA VAL A 247 -10.21 -8.70 2.77
C VAL A 247 -9.53 -7.36 2.97
N GLY A 248 -9.51 -6.85 4.21
CA GLY A 248 -9.03 -5.51 4.48
C GLY A 248 -8.61 -5.26 5.91
N ALA A 249 -7.49 -4.57 6.13
CA ALA A 249 -7.14 -4.03 7.44
C ALA A 249 -7.79 -2.67 7.64
N THR A 250 -8.34 -2.40 8.83
CA THR A 250 -9.01 -1.12 9.11
C THR A 250 -8.05 0.07 9.11
N GLY A 251 -6.76 -0.18 9.38
CA GLY A 251 -5.69 0.82 9.34
C GLY A 251 -4.81 0.72 8.11
N ASP A 252 -5.29 0.15 6.99
CA ASP A 252 -4.49 0.06 5.75
C ASP A 252 -4.10 1.47 5.26
N PRO A 253 -2.80 1.79 5.19
CA PRO A 253 -2.29 3.11 4.81
C PRO A 253 -2.18 3.32 3.29
N SER A 254 -2.14 2.23 2.53
CA SER A 254 -1.84 2.22 1.10
C SER A 254 -3.12 2.14 0.27
N THR A 255 -4.12 1.41 0.76
CA THR A 255 -5.47 1.38 0.20
C THR A 255 -6.48 1.55 1.34
N PRO A 256 -6.74 2.79 1.79
CA PRO A 256 -7.56 3.04 2.98
C PRO A 256 -8.86 2.26 3.01
N TYR A 257 -9.18 1.71 4.18
CA TYR A 257 -10.34 0.83 4.40
C TYR A 257 -11.66 1.40 3.84
N ALA A 258 -11.87 2.71 3.93
CA ALA A 258 -13.04 3.37 3.34
C ALA A 258 -13.15 3.12 1.82
N GLY A 259 -12.04 3.16 1.08
CA GLY A 259 -12.00 2.83 -0.34
C GLY A 259 -12.29 1.36 -0.62
N GLN A 260 -11.83 0.47 0.27
CA GLN A 260 -12.15 -0.96 0.20
C GLN A 260 -13.66 -1.21 0.41
N GLN A 261 -14.30 -0.44 1.30
CA GLN A 261 -15.75 -0.47 1.50
C GLN A 261 -16.52 0.08 0.30
N VAL A 262 -16.00 1.08 -0.41
CA VAL A 262 -16.57 1.55 -1.68
C VAL A 262 -16.58 0.42 -2.71
N LEU A 263 -15.49 -0.33 -2.85
CA LEU A 263 -15.43 -1.50 -3.73
C LEU A 263 -16.43 -2.58 -3.30
N HIS A 264 -16.49 -2.89 -2.01
CA HIS A 264 -17.45 -3.85 -1.45
C HIS A 264 -18.89 -3.49 -1.84
N GLY A 265 -19.28 -2.22 -1.66
CA GLY A 265 -20.60 -1.71 -2.03
C GLY A 265 -20.87 -1.76 -3.54
N ALA A 266 -19.85 -1.55 -4.38
CA ALA A 266 -19.98 -1.64 -5.84
C ALA A 266 -20.19 -3.09 -6.34
N LEU A 267 -19.64 -4.08 -5.62
CA LEU A 267 -19.70 -5.51 -5.95
C LEU A 267 -20.84 -6.20 -5.20
N ARG A 268 -22.05 -6.11 -5.76
CA ARG A 268 -23.27 -6.69 -5.16
C ARG A 268 -23.12 -8.19 -4.97
N GLY A 269 -23.41 -8.66 -3.77
CA GLY A 269 -23.28 -10.08 -3.39
C GLY A 269 -21.89 -10.48 -2.90
N SER A 270 -20.94 -9.55 -2.84
CA SER A 270 -19.67 -9.78 -2.16
C SER A 270 -19.83 -9.86 -0.64
N ARG A 271 -18.77 -10.33 0.04
CA ARG A 271 -18.63 -10.29 1.49
C ARG A 271 -17.27 -9.74 1.86
N MET A 272 -17.18 -9.07 3.00
CA MET A 272 -15.96 -8.47 3.49
C MET A 272 -15.47 -9.14 4.78
N VAL A 273 -14.18 -9.41 4.86
CA VAL A 273 -13.46 -9.78 6.08
C VAL A 273 -12.61 -8.59 6.49
N SER A 274 -12.95 -7.97 7.63
CA SER A 274 -12.26 -6.78 8.13
C SER A 274 -11.35 -7.17 9.30
N LEU A 275 -10.05 -6.88 9.21
CA LEU A 275 -9.10 -7.05 10.30
C LEU A 275 -8.95 -5.74 11.08
N HIS A 276 -9.61 -5.68 12.23
CA HIS A 276 -9.61 -4.52 13.12
C HIS A 276 -8.35 -4.43 13.95
N GLY A 277 -7.84 -3.21 14.12
CA GLY A 277 -6.65 -2.91 14.91
C GLY A 277 -5.33 -3.28 14.22
N ALA A 278 -5.37 -3.60 12.93
CA ALA A 278 -4.17 -3.77 12.10
C ALA A 278 -3.91 -2.52 11.26
N PHE A 279 -2.65 -2.11 11.20
CA PHE A 279 -2.12 -0.98 10.43
C PHE A 279 -1.14 -1.53 9.39
N ARG A 280 -1.66 -2.19 8.36
CA ARG A 280 -0.84 -2.88 7.36
C ARG A 280 -1.52 -2.87 6.01
N HIS A 281 -0.73 -3.06 4.97
CA HIS A 281 -1.22 -3.25 3.62
C HIS A 281 -1.08 -4.71 3.19
N GLY A 282 -2.19 -5.31 2.78
CA GLY A 282 -2.27 -6.76 2.61
C GLY A 282 -2.50 -7.48 3.93
N VAL A 283 -3.38 -8.49 3.94
CA VAL A 283 -3.78 -9.17 5.17
C VAL A 283 -3.53 -10.67 5.08
N TYR A 284 -4.14 -11.32 4.09
CA TYR A 284 -4.08 -12.77 3.93
C TYR A 284 -2.69 -13.21 3.46
N SER A 285 -2.17 -14.28 4.06
CA SER A 285 -0.91 -14.97 3.70
C SER A 285 0.43 -14.31 4.07
N TRP A 286 0.46 -13.10 4.67
CA TRP A 286 1.71 -12.49 5.14
C TRP A 286 1.99 -12.71 6.62
N ASP A 287 1.08 -12.26 7.48
CA ASP A 287 1.17 -12.46 8.92
C ASP A 287 -0.15 -13.08 9.39
N ALA A 288 -0.04 -14.37 9.75
CA ALA A 288 -1.16 -15.27 9.89
C ALA A 288 -2.17 -14.75 10.92
N ASN A 289 -3.42 -14.62 10.50
CA ASN A 289 -4.52 -14.33 11.39
C ASN A 289 -5.53 -15.47 11.25
N PRO A 290 -5.68 -16.36 12.25
CA PRO A 290 -6.52 -17.55 12.12
C PRO A 290 -7.97 -17.27 11.73
N CYS A 291 -8.52 -16.11 12.12
CA CYS A 291 -9.85 -15.68 11.72
C CYS A 291 -9.91 -15.33 10.22
N VAL A 292 -8.98 -14.50 9.73
CA VAL A 292 -8.91 -14.14 8.31
C VAL A 292 -8.60 -15.35 7.45
N ASP A 293 -7.55 -16.09 7.80
CA ASP A 293 -7.06 -17.24 7.04
C ASP A 293 -8.13 -18.34 6.97
N GLY A 294 -8.82 -18.60 8.08
CA GLY A 294 -9.90 -19.58 8.12
C GLY A 294 -11.03 -19.25 7.15
N VAL A 295 -11.44 -17.98 7.06
CA VAL A 295 -12.51 -17.55 6.14
C VAL A 295 -12.04 -17.59 4.68
N VAL A 296 -10.83 -17.10 4.39
CA VAL A 296 -10.29 -17.06 3.03
C VAL A 296 -10.07 -18.48 2.49
N VAL A 297 -9.46 -19.36 3.28
CA VAL A 297 -9.23 -20.76 2.89
C VAL A 297 -10.56 -21.50 2.71
N ALA A 298 -11.53 -21.32 3.61
CA ALA A 298 -12.86 -21.93 3.46
C ALA A 298 -13.57 -21.49 2.18
N TYR A 299 -13.46 -20.21 1.80
CA TYR A 299 -14.02 -19.70 0.55
C TYR A 299 -13.29 -20.25 -0.69
N LEU A 300 -11.95 -20.25 -0.69
CA LEU A 300 -11.16 -20.74 -1.83
C LEU A 300 -11.36 -22.23 -2.08
N LEU A 301 -11.48 -23.04 -1.03
CA LEU A 301 -11.73 -24.48 -1.14
C LEU A 301 -13.21 -24.79 -1.39
N GLY A 302 -14.10 -24.23 -0.57
CA GLY A 302 -15.53 -24.56 -0.56
C GLY A 302 -16.40 -23.77 -1.53
N GLY A 303 -15.93 -22.61 -2.01
CA GLY A 303 -16.67 -21.72 -2.91
C GLY A 303 -17.87 -21.01 -2.30
N ARG A 304 -18.11 -21.16 -1.00
CA ARG A 304 -19.21 -20.50 -0.27
C ARG A 304 -18.66 -19.31 0.49
N LEU A 305 -19.22 -18.14 0.21
CA LEU A 305 -18.96 -16.94 1.01
C LEU A 305 -19.55 -17.11 2.42
N PRO A 306 -19.01 -16.38 3.43
CA PRO A 306 -19.66 -16.30 4.73
C PRO A 306 -21.08 -15.70 4.60
N ALA A 307 -21.97 -16.03 5.53
CA ALA A 307 -23.37 -15.58 5.48
C ALA A 307 -23.49 -14.05 5.54
N SER A 308 -22.66 -13.44 6.38
CA SER A 308 -22.51 -12.00 6.58
C SER A 308 -21.04 -11.61 6.44
N ASP A 309 -20.78 -10.31 6.45
CA ASP A 309 -19.41 -9.82 6.63
C ASP A 309 -18.85 -10.31 7.97
N VAL A 310 -17.53 -10.47 8.02
CA VAL A 310 -16.80 -11.02 9.15
C VAL A 310 -15.87 -9.95 9.71
N THR A 311 -15.93 -9.75 11.02
CA THR A 311 -14.99 -8.91 11.77
C THR A 311 -13.98 -9.80 12.46
N CYS A 312 -12.73 -9.69 12.07
CA CYS A 312 -11.59 -10.27 12.76
C CYS A 312 -10.86 -9.18 13.53
N THR A 313 -10.16 -9.54 14.59
CA THR A 313 -9.31 -8.61 15.35
C THR A 313 -7.86 -9.05 15.25
N ARG A 314 -6.95 -8.09 15.21
CA ARG A 314 -5.53 -8.38 15.31
C ARG A 314 -5.25 -9.01 16.69
N SER A 315 -4.59 -10.16 16.68
CA SER A 315 -4.10 -10.78 17.91
C SER A 315 -3.08 -9.84 18.56
N SER A 316 -3.23 -9.53 19.85
CA SER A 316 -2.16 -8.85 20.59
C SER A 316 -0.92 -9.74 20.60
N PRO A 317 0.31 -9.19 20.51
CA PRO A 317 1.50 -9.98 20.80
C PRO A 317 1.33 -10.50 22.22
N THR A 318 1.18 -11.82 22.39
CA THR A 318 1.39 -12.43 23.70
C THR A 318 2.80 -12.01 24.13
N GLY A 319 2.92 -11.36 25.28
CA GLY A 319 4.20 -10.98 25.87
C GLY A 319 5.17 -12.17 25.95
N PRO A 320 6.46 -11.91 26.22
CA PRO A 320 7.48 -12.94 26.15
C PRO A 320 7.06 -14.17 26.96
N THR A 321 6.98 -15.33 26.30
CA THR A 321 6.87 -16.60 26.99
C THR A 321 8.07 -16.71 27.90
N GLY A 322 7.85 -16.49 29.21
CA GLY A 322 8.87 -16.68 30.22
C GLY A 322 9.46 -18.10 30.09
N PRO A 323 10.75 -18.29 30.42
CA PRO A 323 11.36 -19.60 30.33
C PRO A 323 10.57 -20.52 31.27
N GLY A 324 9.93 -21.54 30.69
CA GLY A 324 9.27 -22.60 31.44
C GLY A 324 10.32 -23.27 32.32
N GLY A 325 10.19 -23.09 33.63
CA GLY A 325 10.97 -23.84 34.59
C GLY A 325 10.65 -25.32 34.47
N SER A 326 11.70 -26.12 34.29
CA SER A 326 11.76 -27.53 34.65
C SER A 326 12.90 -27.70 35.64
#